data_AF-A0A537X6V5-F1
#
_entry.id   AF-A0A537X6V5-F1
#
_cell.length_a   1.000
_cell.length_b   1.000
_cell.length_c   1.000
_cell.angle_alpha   90.00
_cell.angle_beta   90.00
_cell.angle_gamma   90.00
#
_symmetry.space_group_name_H-M   'P 1'
#
loop_
_entity.id
_entity.type
_entity.pdbx_description
1 polymer ?
#
loop_
_entity_poly.entity_id
_entity_poly.type
_entity_poly.pdbx_seq_one_letter_code
_entity_poly.pdbx_strand_id
1 'polypeptide(L)' 'KNLQLALGYSHDVVYPIPEGITVTVPKPTEITITGSNSQRVGQVAAEIRSYRPPEPYKGKGVKYVDEFIFRKEGKKK' A
#
# COMPACT_ATOMS: atom_id res chain seq x y z
N LYS A 1 6.45 14.39 9.04
CA LYS A 1 5.05 13.88 8.96
C LYS A 1 5.16 12.41 8.60
N ASN A 2 4.67 11.51 9.44
CA ASN A 2 4.88 10.06 9.25
C ASN A 2 3.53 9.41 8.97
N LEU A 3 3.52 8.43 8.07
CA LEU A 3 2.35 7.61 7.77
C LEU A 3 2.43 6.35 8.62
N GLN A 4 1.41 6.11 9.45
CA GLN A 4 1.30 4.90 10.27
C GLN A 4 0.36 3.91 9.59
N LEU A 5 0.80 2.66 9.44
CA LEU A 5 0.08 1.62 8.73
C LEU A 5 -0.14 0.40 9.64
N ALA A 6 -1.40 0.13 9.95
CA ALA A 6 -1.82 -1.06 10.69
C ALA A 6 -2.07 -2.23 9.71
N LEU A 7 -0.99 -2.89 9.27
CA LEU A 7 -1.04 -3.95 8.25
C LEU A 7 -1.23 -5.36 8.83
N GLY A 8 -1.60 -5.49 10.11
CA GLY A 8 -1.79 -6.79 10.77
C GLY A 8 -0.49 -7.44 11.26
N TYR A 9 0.58 -6.67 11.36
CA TYR A 9 1.77 -7.03 12.14
C TYR A 9 1.52 -6.76 13.63
N SER A 10 2.35 -7.32 14.51
CA SER A 10 2.27 -7.08 15.95
C SER A 10 2.60 -5.64 16.36
N HIS A 11 3.23 -4.87 15.48
CA HIS A 11 3.57 -3.46 15.66
C HIS A 11 3.16 -2.67 14.42
N ASP A 12 2.96 -1.36 14.59
CA ASP A 12 2.61 -0.46 13.49
C ASP A 12 3.81 -0.22 12.58
N VAL A 13 3.56 -0.22 11.26
CA VAL A 13 4.57 0.13 10.27
C VAL A 13 4.58 1.64 10.10
N VAL A 14 5.69 2.29 10.46
CA VAL A 14 5.85 3.74 10.34
C VAL A 14 6.65 4.04 9.07
N TYR A 15 6.01 4.72 8.12
CA TYR A 15 6.62 5.16 6.88
C TYR A 15 6.93 6.67 6.93
N PRO A 16 8.19 7.10 6.84
CA PRO A 16 8.54 8.52 6.78
C PRO A 16 8.19 9.09 5.40
N ILE A 17 7.35 10.12 5.35
CA ILE A 17 6.95 10.75 4.08
C ILE A 17 8.13 11.61 3.59
N PRO A 18 8.70 11.34 2.41
CA PRO A 18 9.80 12.14 1.87
C PRO A 18 9.33 13.54 1.47
N GLU A 19 10.26 14.49 1.44
CA GLU A 19 9.95 15.88 1.09
C GLU A 19 9.42 16.01 -0.35
N GLY A 20 8.41 16.87 -0.51
CA GLY A 20 7.76 17.12 -1.79
C GLY A 20 6.63 16.14 -2.15
N ILE A 21 6.31 15.20 -1.25
CA ILE A 21 5.16 14.30 -1.40
C ILE A 21 4.12 14.62 -0.32
N THR A 22 2.86 14.70 -0.76
CA THR A 22 1.70 14.82 0.12
C THR A 22 0.95 13.50 0.12
N VAL A 23 0.75 12.93 1.30
CA VAL A 23 -0.07 11.74 1.48
C VAL A 23 -1.35 12.15 2.19
N THR A 24 -2.49 11.82 1.58
CA THR A 24 -3.81 12.00 2.18
C THR A 24 -4.47 10.65 2.40
N VAL A 25 -5.18 10.52 3.51
CA VAL A 25 -5.87 9.29 3.90
C VAL A 25 -7.37 9.60 3.96
N PRO A 26 -8.08 9.58 2.81
CA PRO A 26 -9.51 9.89 2.78
C PRO A 26 -10.35 8.86 3.55
N LYS A 27 -9.92 7.60 3.55
CA LYS A 27 -10.54 6.51 4.33
C LYS A 27 -9.44 5.70 5.02
N PRO A 28 -9.74 4.99 6.12
CA PRO A 28 -8.75 4.14 6.80
C PRO A 28 -8.07 3.10 5.89
N THR A 29 -8.71 2.71 4.78
CA THR A 29 -8.22 1.70 3.84
C THR A 29 -7.79 2.27 2.47
N GLU A 30 -7.85 3.58 2.27
CA GLU A 30 -7.51 4.24 1.01
C GLU A 30 -6.44 5.32 1.28
N ILE A 31 -5.36 5.27 0.51
CA ILE A 31 -4.24 6.20 0.62
C ILE A 31 -4.03 6.84 -0.73
N THR A 32 -4.06 8.17 -0.77
CA THR A 32 -3.81 8.96 -1.97
C THR A 32 -2.47 9.66 -1.82
N ILE A 33 -1.58 9.43 -2.78
CA ILE A 33 -0.22 9.98 -2.80
C ILE A 33 -0.15 10.98 -3.95
N THR A 34 0.14 12.24 -3.65
CA THR A 34 0.31 13.31 -4.63
C THR A 34 1.68 13.94 -4.48
N GLY A 35 2.25 14.45 -5.56
CA GLY A 35 3.57 15.05 -5.53
C GLY A 35 3.93 15.70 -6.86
N SER A 36 4.98 16.51 -6.85
CA SER A 36 5.47 17.22 -8.04
C SER A 36 6.26 16.33 -8.99
N ASN A 37 6.83 15.21 -8.50
CA ASN A 37 7.64 14.27 -9.29
C ASN A 37 6.98 12.89 -9.34
N SER A 38 6.60 12.45 -10.54
CA SER A 38 5.95 11.16 -10.79
C SER A 38 6.81 9.95 -10.42
N GLN A 39 8.13 10.01 -10.62
CA GLN A 39 9.05 8.94 -10.24
C GLN A 39 9.07 8.74 -8.72
N ARG A 40 9.14 9.85 -7.96
CA ARG A 40 9.11 9.77 -6.49
C ARG A 40 7.76 9.31 -5.97
N VAL A 41 6.65 9.77 -6.56
CA VAL A 41 5.31 9.28 -6.22
C VAL A 41 5.20 7.77 -6.45
N GLY A 42 5.67 7.28 -7.60
CA GLY A 42 5.70 5.85 -7.92
C GLY A 42 6.57 5.05 -6.96
N GLN A 43 7.75 5.57 -6.61
CA GLN A 43 8.66 4.93 -5.65
C GLN A 43 8.01 4.77 -4.27
N VAL A 44 7.42 5.84 -3.73
CA VAL A 44 6.74 5.79 -2.43
C VAL A 44 5.56 4.83 -2.44
N ALA A 45 4.78 4.83 -3.52
CA ALA A 45 3.66 3.91 -3.65
C ALA A 45 4.13 2.43 -3.71
N ALA A 46 5.25 2.17 -4.41
CA ALA A 46 5.86 0.85 -4.48
C ALA A 46 6.44 0.38 -3.14
N GLU A 47 7.11 1.28 -2.40
CA GLU A 47 7.61 1.01 -1.04
C GLU A 47 6.47 0.64 -0.09
N ILE A 48 5.38 1.42 -0.09
CA ILE A 48 4.19 1.11 0.74
C ILE A 48 3.58 -0.24 0.37
N ARG A 49 3.50 -0.56 -0.94
CA ARG A 49 3.00 -1.87 -1.42
C ARG A 49 3.91 -3.02 -0.99
N SER A 50 5.21 -2.81 -0.93
CA SER A 50 6.19 -3.84 -0.56
C SER A 50 6.05 -4.34 0.87
N TYR A 51 5.52 -3.50 1.79
CA TYR A 51 5.33 -3.92 3.18
C TYR A 51 4.35 -5.09 3.31
N ARG A 52 3.26 -5.08 2.53
CA ARG A 52 2.29 -6.17 2.52
C ARG A 52 1.75 -6.38 1.11
N PRO A 53 2.45 -7.14 0.26
CA PRO A 53 2.00 -7.40 -1.11
C PRO A 53 0.67 -8.18 -1.10
N PRO A 54 -0.14 -8.06 -2.17
CA PRO A 54 -1.42 -8.73 -2.25
C PRO A 54 -1.23 -10.25 -2.35
N GLU A 55 -1.90 -11.00 -1.47
CA GLU A 55 -1.82 -12.46 -1.45
C GLU A 55 -2.51 -13.10 -2.67
N PRO A 56 -1.96 -14.21 -3.21
CA PRO A 56 -2.45 -14.83 -4.44
C PRO A 56 -3.79 -15.58 -4.29
N TYR A 57 -4.33 -15.71 -3.08
CA TYR A 57 -5.61 -16.42 -2.84
C TYR A 57 -6.76 -15.43 -2.61
N LYS A 58 -6.69 -14.68 -1.50
CA LYS A 58 -7.75 -13.75 -1.08
C LYS A 58 -7.52 -12.31 -1.56
N GLY A 59 -6.37 -12.02 -2.18
CA GLY A 59 -6.00 -10.66 -2.59
C GLY A 59 -5.86 -9.68 -1.43
N LYS A 60 -5.62 -10.17 -0.21
CA LYS A 60 -5.43 -9.31 0.97
C LYS A 60 -4.03 -8.70 0.94
N GLY A 61 -3.92 -7.43 1.25
CA GLY A 61 -2.67 -6.68 1.22
C GLY A 61 -2.89 -5.28 0.65
N VAL A 62 -1.80 -4.57 0.41
CA VAL A 62 -1.78 -3.28 -0.24
C VAL A 62 -1.74 -3.50 -1.75
N LYS A 63 -2.64 -2.85 -2.49
CA LYS A 63 -2.73 -2.91 -3.95
C LYS A 63 -3.04 -1.53 -4.50
N TYR A 64 -2.79 -1.32 -5.78
CA TYR A 64 -3.33 -0.14 -6.46
C TYR A 64 -4.83 -0.29 -6.69
N VAL A 65 -5.54 0.83 -6.84
CA VAL A 65 -7.00 0.85 -7.05
C VAL A 65 -7.38 0.05 -8.29
N ASP A 66 -6.63 0.24 -9.37
CA ASP A 66 -6.88 -0.37 -10.69
C ASP A 66 -6.06 -1.65 -10.95
N GLU A 67 -5.35 -2.17 -9.94
CA GLU A 67 -4.53 -3.38 -10.10
C GLU A 67 -5.38 -4.66 -10.08
N PHE A 68 -5.30 -5.43 -11.17
CA PHE A 68 -5.89 -6.77 -11.25
C PHE A 68 -4.94 -7.81 -10.64
N ILE A 69 -5.40 -8.48 -9.57
CA ILE A 69 -4.65 -9.55 -8.90
C ILE A 69 -5.17 -10.90 -9.38
N PHE A 70 -4.31 -11.70 -10.01
CA PHE A 70 -4.61 -13.09 -10.33
C PHE A 70 -4.79 -13.90 -9.05
N ARG A 71 -6.02 -14.38 -8.82
CA ARG A 71 -6.36 -15.20 -7.67
C ARG A 71 -6.33 -16.67 -8.03
N LYS A 72 -5.70 -17.49 -7.19
CA LYS A 72 -5.77 -18.94 -7.21
C LYS A 72 -6.88 -19.40 -6.26
N GLU A 73 -7.64 -20.41 -6.66
CA GLU A 73 -8.54 -21.08 -5.73
C GLU A 73 -7.73 -21.82 -4.65
N GLY A 74 -8.23 -21.79 -3.41
CA GLY A 74 -7.67 -22.60 -2.34
C GLY A 74 -7.81 -24.09 -2.67
N LYS A 75 -6.96 -24.93 -2.08
CA LYS A 75 -7.03 -26.39 -2.26
C LYS A 75 -8.42 -26.88 -1.83
N LYS A 76 -9.23 -27.31 -2.80
CA LYS A 76 -10.50 -28.01 -2.53
C LYS A 76 -10.15 -29.34 -1.83
N LYS A 77 -10.87 -29.66 -0.75
CA LYS A 77 -10.82 -30.99 -0.13
C LYS A 77 -11.56 -31.98 -1.02
#